data_AF-A0A0A9Y2U3-F1
#
_entry.id   AF-A0A0A9Y2U3-F1
#
_cell.length_a   1.000
_cell.length_b   1.000
_cell.length_c   1.000
_cell.angle_alpha   90.00
_cell.angle_beta   90.00
_cell.angle_gamma   90.00
#
_symmetry.space_group_name_H-M   'P 1'
#
loop_
_entity.id
_entity.type
_entity.pdbx_description
1 polymer ?
#
loop_
_entity_poly.entity_id
_entity_poly.type
_entity_poly.pdbx_seq_one_letter_code
_entity_poly.pdbx_strand_id
1 'polypeptide(L)'
;MWSLGVIMYEILTLRKPFYAKNLRTLSRKVLRAKYPPFPKYYSFSITKVISSLLQREPSHRPSALSLLTLPQLLVHIPLEYKHSLLRVLYPSVYSPLYIMEANYLYTPPCVTNDM
;
A
#
# COMPACT_ATOMS: atom_id res chain seq x y z
N MET A 1 5.97 7.29 4.71
CA MET A 1 6.52 6.11 3.98
C MET A 1 7.83 5.61 4.56
N TRP A 2 8.87 6.44 4.66
CA TRP A 2 10.18 5.99 5.21
C TRP A 2 10.07 5.36 6.60
N SER A 3 9.42 6.04 7.55
CA SER A 3 9.25 5.53 8.92
C SER A 3 8.50 4.19 8.97
N LEU A 4 7.54 3.98 8.05
CA LEU A 4 6.85 2.70 7.91
C LEU A 4 7.83 1.58 7.49
N GLY A 5 8.69 1.85 6.51
CA GLY A 5 9.74 0.91 6.10
C GLY A 5 10.70 0.57 7.24
N VAL A 6 11.05 1.56 8.09
CA VAL A 6 11.88 1.35 9.28
C VAL A 6 11.19 0.44 10.28
N ILE A 7 9.93 0.72 10.62
CA ILE A 7 9.14 -0.08 11.56
C ILE A 7 8.94 -1.51 11.03
N MET A 8 8.59 -1.68 9.75
CA MET A 8 8.43 -3.00 9.15
C MET A 8 9.72 -3.82 9.18
N TYR A 9 10.87 -3.20 8.88
CA TYR A 9 12.17 -3.86 8.99
C TYR A 9 12.43 -4.31 10.43
N GLU A 10 12.17 -3.43 11.41
CA GLU A 10 12.42 -3.69 12.83
C GLU A 10 11.52 -4.80 13.37
N ILE A 11 10.24 -4.85 12.99
CA ILE A 11 9.31 -5.92 13.38
C ILE A 11 9.80 -7.27 12.84
N LEU A 12 10.23 -7.33 11.58
CA LEU A 12 10.64 -8.60 10.97
C LEU A 12 11.99 -9.09 11.49
N THR A 13 12.95 -8.20 11.66
CA THR A 13 14.35 -8.57 11.98
C THR A 13 14.69 -8.44 13.47
N LEU A 14 13.80 -7.84 14.26
CA LEU A 14 14.02 -7.44 15.66
C LEU A 14 15.27 -6.54 15.83
N ARG A 15 15.64 -5.83 14.76
CA ARG A 15 16.85 -4.99 14.68
C ARG A 15 16.54 -3.72 13.90
N LYS A 16 17.17 -2.61 14.29
CA LYS A 16 17.05 -1.35 13.54
C LYS A 16 17.81 -1.43 12.21
N PRO A 17 17.22 -0.98 11.09
CA PRO A 17 17.92 -0.97 9.80
C PRO A 17 19.10 0.01 9.80
N PHE A 18 18.97 1.12 10.53
CA PHE A 18 20.01 2.14 10.69
C PHE A 18 20.35 2.31 12.16
N TYR A 19 21.54 1.85 12.54
CA TYR A 19 22.10 2.02 13.88
C TYR A 19 23.57 2.45 13.81
N ALA A 20 23.96 3.39 14.66
CA ALA A 20 25.35 3.83 14.81
C ALA A 20 25.57 4.46 16.19
N LYS A 21 26.82 4.42 16.67
CA LYS A 21 27.21 5.01 17.96
C LYS A 21 27.20 6.55 17.97
N ASN A 22 27.30 7.19 16.80
CA ASN A 22 27.38 8.64 16.67
C ASN A 22 26.46 9.14 15.55
N LEU A 23 25.92 10.35 15.73
CA LEU A 23 24.95 10.95 14.81
C LEU A 23 25.49 11.11 13.38
N ARG A 24 26.77 11.47 13.22
CA ARG A 24 27.42 11.60 11.89
C ARG A 24 27.41 10.28 11.11
N THR A 25 27.58 9.15 11.79
CA THR A 25 27.56 7.84 11.14
C THR A 25 26.14 7.38 10.88
N LEU A 26 25.20 7.70 11.77
CA LEU A 26 23.79 7.45 11.57
C LEU A 26 23.26 8.20 10.34
N SER A 27 23.51 9.52 10.27
CA SER A 27 23.07 10.36 9.14
C SER A 27 23.61 9.83 7.81
N ARG A 28 24.89 9.45 7.76
CA ARG A 28 25.49 8.85 6.56
C ARG A 28 24.81 7.54 6.14
N LYS A 29 24.45 6.66 7.09
CA LYS A 29 23.74 5.41 6.79
C LYS A 29 22.34 5.67 6.25
N VAL A 30 21.61 6.61 6.87
CA VAL A 30 20.26 7.03 6.44
C VAL A 30 20.31 7.66 5.03
N LEU A 31 21.22 8.61 4.80
CA LEU A 31 21.37 9.29 3.50
C LEU A 31 21.79 8.35 2.38
N ARG A 32 22.53 7.28 2.69
CA ARG A 32 22.91 6.24 1.72
C ARG A 32 21.87 5.14 1.57
N ALA A 33 20.81 5.13 2.39
CA ALA A 33 19.83 4.05 2.47
C ALA A 33 20.45 2.65 2.58
N LYS A 34 21.61 2.54 3.25
CA LYS A 34 22.34 1.28 3.39
C LYS A 34 22.01 0.61 4.74
N TYR A 35 21.30 -0.51 4.66
CA TYR A 35 20.92 -1.34 5.80
C TYR A 35 21.32 -2.82 5.56
N PRO A 36 21.41 -3.66 6.60
CA PRO A 36 21.74 -5.07 6.44
C PRO A 36 20.68 -5.78 5.59
N PRO A 37 21.10 -6.64 4.63
CA PRO A 37 20.14 -7.36 3.79
C PRO A 37 19.31 -8.33 4.63
N PHE A 38 18.11 -8.63 4.14
CA PHE A 38 17.27 -9.65 4.74
C PHE A 38 17.91 -11.05 4.58
N PRO A 39 17.84 -11.90 5.61
CA PRO A 39 18.13 -13.32 5.47
C PRO A 39 17.27 -13.98 4.37
N LYS A 40 17.82 -15.02 3.73
CA LYS A 40 17.21 -15.67 2.56
C LYS A 40 15.88 -16.38 2.83
N TYR A 41 15.50 -16.58 4.09
CA TYR A 41 14.26 -17.24 4.47
C TYR A 41 13.03 -16.31 4.46
N TYR A 42 13.21 -14.98 4.35
CA TYR A 42 12.09 -14.06 4.16
C TYR A 42 11.60 -14.09 2.70
N SER A 43 10.29 -13.94 2.51
CA SER A 43 9.72 -13.93 1.16
C SER A 43 10.23 -12.74 0.34
N PHE A 44 10.40 -12.95 -0.97
CA PHE A 44 10.79 -11.88 -1.87
C PHE A 44 9.77 -10.72 -1.87
N SER A 45 8.47 -11.05 -1.74
CA SER A 45 7.39 -10.06 -1.71
C SER A 45 7.53 -9.05 -0.57
N ILE A 46 7.82 -9.51 0.66
CA ILE A 46 7.93 -8.61 1.81
C ILE A 46 9.21 -7.78 1.78
N THR A 47 10.32 -8.40 1.36
CA THR A 47 11.61 -7.72 1.24
C THR A 47 11.56 -6.64 0.15
N LYS A 48 10.84 -6.90 -0.96
CA LYS A 48 10.59 -5.91 -2.02
C LYS A 48 9.75 -4.73 -1.53
N VAL A 49 8.70 -4.98 -0.74
CA VAL A 49 7.87 -3.91 -0.14
C VAL A 49 8.71 -3.02 0.78
N ILE A 50 9.51 -3.61 1.67
CA ILE A 50 10.32 -2.80 2.59
C ILE A 50 11.41 -2.02 1.83
N SER A 51 12.01 -2.64 0.82
CA SER A 51 13.03 -1.99 0.00
C SER A 51 12.46 -0.84 -0.84
N SER A 52 11.20 -0.89 -1.27
CA SER A 52 10.55 0.25 -1.95
C SER A 52 10.22 1.40 -0.98
N LEU A 53 9.96 1.10 0.30
CA LEU A 53 9.74 2.11 1.34
C LEU A 53 11.03 2.82 1.79
N LEU A 54 12.17 2.10 1.77
CA LEU A 54 13.49 2.58 2.18
C LEU A 54 14.33 3.12 1.00
N GLN A 55 13.70 3.63 -0.05
CA GLN A 55 14.40 4.28 -1.16
C GLN A 55 15.02 5.61 -0.74
N ARG A 56 16.28 5.84 -1.17
CA ARG A 56 17.00 7.09 -0.92
C ARG A 56 16.21 8.30 -1.41
N GLU A 57 15.79 8.24 -2.67
CA GLU A 57 15.02 9.29 -3.32
C GLU A 57 13.55 9.22 -2.85
N PRO A 58 12.98 10.30 -2.29
CA PRO A 58 11.60 10.30 -1.81
C PRO A 58 10.56 10.03 -2.90
N SER A 59 10.80 10.49 -4.14
CA SER A 59 9.87 10.31 -5.27
C SER A 59 9.77 8.86 -5.74
N HIS A 60 10.77 8.02 -5.46
CA HIS A 60 10.73 6.58 -5.76
C HIS A 60 9.96 5.77 -4.70
N ARG A 61 9.61 6.37 -3.56
CA ARG A 61 8.83 5.68 -2.53
C ARG A 61 7.38 5.59 -3.00
N PRO A 62 6.72 4.43 -2.86
CA PRO A 62 5.31 4.32 -3.20
C PRO A 62 4.48 5.24 -2.30
N SER A 63 3.36 5.75 -2.82
CA SER A 63 2.34 6.35 -1.98
C SER A 63 1.64 5.29 -1.13
N ALA A 64 0.93 5.67 -0.06
CA ALA A 64 0.17 4.72 0.74
C ALA A 64 -0.84 3.95 -0.13
N LEU A 65 -1.47 4.65 -1.09
CA LEU A 65 -2.41 4.06 -2.03
C LEU A 65 -1.73 3.03 -2.95
N SER A 66 -0.60 3.42 -3.56
CA SER A 66 0.19 2.54 -4.43
C SER A 66 0.77 1.34 -3.69
N LEU A 67 0.98 1.45 -2.38
CA LEU A 67 1.41 0.33 -1.55
C LEU A 67 0.24 -0.63 -1.32
N LEU A 68 -0.95 -0.13 -0.98
CA LEU A 68 -2.14 -0.93 -0.72
C LEU A 68 -2.69 -1.64 -1.97
N THR A 69 -2.39 -1.15 -3.17
CA THR A 69 -2.74 -1.82 -4.44
C THR A 69 -1.84 -2.99 -4.79
N LEU A 70 -0.71 -3.17 -4.09
CA LEU A 70 0.19 -4.27 -4.39
C LEU A 70 -0.53 -5.62 -4.15
N PRO A 71 -0.49 -6.57 -5.11
CA PRO A 71 -1.21 -7.84 -4.98
C PRO A 71 -0.88 -8.60 -3.69
N GLN A 72 0.39 -8.56 -3.28
CA GLN A 72 0.86 -9.20 -2.04
C GLN A 72 0.29 -8.59 -0.75
N LEU A 73 -0.24 -7.36 -0.78
CA LEU A 73 -0.89 -6.73 0.37
C LEU A 73 -2.41 -6.80 0.25
N LEU A 74 -2.94 -6.63 -0.96
CA LEU A 74 -4.38 -6.62 -1.25
C LEU A 74 -5.11 -7.89 -0.79
N VAL A 75 -4.45 -9.05 -0.86
CA VAL A 75 -5.02 -10.34 -0.44
C VAL A 75 -5.24 -10.44 1.09
N HIS A 76 -4.48 -9.67 1.87
CA HIS A 76 -4.55 -9.70 3.33
C HIS A 76 -5.47 -8.62 3.92
N ILE A 77 -6.08 -7.79 3.07
CA ILE A 77 -6.99 -6.74 3.51
C ILE A 77 -8.36 -7.36 3.84
N PRO A 78 -8.88 -7.16 5.08
CA PRO A 78 -10.20 -7.67 5.45
C PRO A 78 -11.32 -7.09 4.59
N LEU A 79 -12.37 -7.88 4.36
CA LEU A 79 -13.49 -7.51 3.49
C LEU A 79 -14.21 -6.22 3.93
N GLU A 80 -14.30 -5.99 5.25
CA GLU A 80 -14.90 -4.80 5.83
C GLU A 80 -14.23 -3.49 5.38
N TYR A 81 -12.91 -3.50 5.17
CA TYR A 81 -12.17 -2.34 4.66
C TYR A 81 -12.14 -2.28 3.13
N LYS A 82 -12.48 -3.37 2.46
CA LYS A 82 -12.38 -3.50 1.01
C LYS A 82 -13.32 -2.55 0.29
N HIS A 83 -14.55 -2.35 0.79
CA HIS A 83 -15.48 -1.37 0.22
C HIS A 83 -14.97 0.07 0.31
N SER A 84 -14.48 0.49 1.48
CA SER A 84 -13.90 1.82 1.66
C SER A 84 -12.66 2.01 0.78
N LEU A 85 -11.80 1.00 0.67
CA LEU A 85 -10.61 1.07 -0.16
C LEU A 85 -10.93 1.06 -1.65
N LEU A 86 -11.89 0.27 -2.12
CA LEU A 86 -12.32 0.29 -3.51
C LEU A 86 -12.84 1.68 -3.92
N ARG A 87 -13.52 2.38 -3.00
CA ARG A 87 -13.94 3.78 -3.22
C ARG A 87 -12.76 4.74 -3.40
N VAL A 88 -11.68 4.56 -2.62
CA VAL A 88 -10.47 5.40 -2.72
C VAL A 88 -9.61 5.00 -3.94
N LEU A 89 -9.58 3.72 -4.28
CA LEU A 89 -8.75 3.15 -5.34
C LEU A 89 -9.35 3.33 -6.74
N TYR A 90 -10.67 3.23 -6.86
CA TYR A 90 -11.40 3.33 -8.11
C TYR A 90 -12.54 4.35 -8.00
N PRO A 91 -12.21 5.63 -7.75
CA PRO A 91 -13.23 6.67 -7.55
C PRO A 91 -14.09 6.90 -8.79
N SER A 92 -13.59 6.58 -10.00
CA SER A 92 -14.36 6.66 -11.25
C SER A 92 -15.45 5.59 -11.35
N VAL A 93 -15.18 4.37 -10.87
CA VAL A 93 -16.12 3.23 -10.89
C VAL A 93 -17.13 3.33 -9.74
N TYR A 94 -16.75 3.96 -8.63
CA TYR A 94 -17.60 4.17 -7.45
C TYR A 94 -18.06 5.62 -7.28
N SER A 95 -17.98 6.43 -8.35
CA SER A 95 -18.54 7.78 -8.35
C SER A 95 -20.04 7.70 -8.15
N PRO A 96 -20.65 8.51 -7.26
CA PRO A 96 -22.11 8.58 -7.12
C PRO A 96 -22.81 8.82 -8.46
N LEU A 97 -22.17 9.57 -9.37
CA LEU A 97 -22.68 9.82 -10.72
C LEU A 97 -22.73 8.55 -11.58
N TYR A 98 -21.70 7.69 -11.51
CA TYR A 98 -21.67 6.43 -12.25
C TYR A 98 -22.66 5.41 -11.68
N ILE A 99 -22.83 5.36 -10.35
CA ILE A 99 -23.82 4.49 -9.70
C ILE A 99 -25.24 4.98 -10.00
N MET A 100 -25.48 6.29 -10.07
CA MET A 100 -26.76 6.86 -10.51
C MET A 100 -27.03 6.56 -11.99
N GLU A 101 -26.05 6.74 -12.89
CA GLU A 101 -26.20 6.39 -14.32
C GLU A 101 -26.47 4.89 -14.52
N ALA A 102 -25.74 4.02 -13.84
CA ALA A 102 -25.94 2.58 -13.89
C ALA A 102 -27.35 2.18 -13.37
N ASN A 103 -27.83 2.81 -12.29
CA ASN A 103 -29.17 2.57 -11.78
C ASN A 103 -30.28 3.13 -12.69
N TYR A 104 -30.02 4.22 -13.42
CA TYR A 104 -30.95 4.77 -14.43
C TYR A 104 -30.99 3.94 -15.72
N LEU A 105 -29.88 3.30 -16.10
CA LEU A 105 -29.78 2.46 -17.30
C LEU A 105 -30.23 1.01 -17.09
N TYR A 106 -30.36 0.56 -15.84
CA TYR A 106 -30.78 -0.81 -15.47
C TYR A 106 -32.13 -0.90 -14.73
N THR A 107 -33.00 0.11 -14.81
CA THR A 107 -34.41 -0.12 -14.45
C THR A 107 -35.04 -1.02 -15.53
N PRO A 108 -35.55 -2.22 -15.20
CA PRO A 108 -36.33 -2.99 -16.16
C PRO A 108 -37.55 -2.15 -16.56
N PRO A 109 -37.98 -2.16 -17.84
CA PRO A 109 -39.23 -1.50 -18.21
C PRO A 109 -40.33 -2.10 -17.33
N CYS A 110 -41.00 -1.26 -16.55
CA CYS A 110 -42.14 -1.65 -15.76
C CYS A 110 -43.14 -2.34 -16.70
N VAL A 111 -43.42 -3.61 -16.46
CA VAL A 111 -44.49 -4.35 -17.14
C VAL A 111 -45.79 -3.65 -16.75
N THR A 112 -46.36 -2.87 -17.67
CA THR A 112 -47.73 -2.38 -17.58
C THR A 112 -48.65 -3.58 -17.69
N ASN A 113 -49.07 -4.11 -16.53
CA ASN A 113 -50.14 -5.08 -16.45
C ASN A 113 -51.41 -4.32 -16.05
N ASP A 114 -51.95 -3.57 -16.99
CA ASP A 114 -53.31 -3.05 -16.90
C ASP A 114 -54.26 -4.15 -17.39
N MET A 115 -55.17 -4.56 -16.49
CA MET A 115 -56.35 -5.38 -16.77
C MET A 115 -57.35 -4.63 -17.65
#